data_AF-A0AAW7Z3H7-F1
#
_entry.id   AF-A0AAW7Z3H7-F1
#
_cell.length_a   1.000
_cell.length_b   1.000
_cell.length_c   1.000
_cell.angle_alpha   90.00
_cell.angle_beta   90.00
_cell.angle_gamma   90.00
#
_symmetry.space_group_name_H-M   'P 1'
#
loop_
_entity.id
_entity.type
_entity.pdbx_description
1 polymer ?
#
loop_
_entity_poly.entity_id
_entity_poly.type
_entity_poly.pdbx_seq_one_letter_code
_entity_poly.pdbx_strand_id
1 'polypeptide(L)'
;MVNTMRLAGIVIAVGFLQGCFGAPSIDDTMDEYTTRLFRVLDKPLSENEPPITARRNLVLPSQTFPTLFELGNNVTTLNINIREFYAIQDCELGRIVAERNTALGKTQLPSQRLQYEHRVLNALANCEARLKATDNPIASTVAEWRKQKQAQYQSVWANVVQTSTEMKLGLSMAGAPLQASENKDAKASVNALNFINGLAKTLKHESVVEGKLQATHESAGDGSVANASFEDANFEGANFVEKTDKVNVEVSASDSGELEQQLQIIASSRLPAKLWQTQAILHNRLVSLNQVLAPALNSVQCKNGVTSDKATILRNVFYLYFIEEIQPIASTLNSYHYQLQPLWKQWAENAALSAPFKAHIRTHAIDNFVQYSATMKAHVSLWQDFLGRCNLSPTAP
;
A
#
# COMPACT_ATOMS: atom_id res chain seq x y z
N MET A 1 -45.88 29.64 32.30
CA MET A 1 -45.83 28.59 31.26
C MET A 1 -44.79 28.83 30.16
N VAL A 2 -44.34 30.06 29.89
CA VAL A 2 -43.37 30.33 28.80
C VAL A 2 -41.91 29.97 29.16
N ASN A 3 -41.52 30.05 30.44
CA ASN A 3 -40.15 29.71 30.87
C ASN A 3 -39.85 28.21 30.95
N THR A 4 -40.87 27.36 31.15
CA THR A 4 -40.71 25.90 31.17
C THR A 4 -40.54 25.31 29.76
N MET A 5 -41.07 25.98 28.72
CA MET A 5 -40.87 25.58 27.32
C MET A 5 -39.47 25.89 26.78
N ARG A 6 -38.77 26.91 27.31
CA ARG A 6 -37.40 27.26 26.89
C ARG A 6 -36.34 26.32 27.44
N LEU A 7 -36.52 25.79 28.65
CA LEU A 7 -35.61 24.79 29.22
C LEU A 7 -35.74 23.43 28.51
N ALA A 8 -36.95 23.03 28.10
CA ALA A 8 -37.17 21.80 27.36
C ALA A 8 -36.49 21.81 25.98
N GLY A 9 -36.45 22.96 25.30
CA GLY A 9 -35.76 23.11 24.01
C GLY A 9 -34.24 22.99 24.08
N ILE A 10 -33.63 23.38 25.21
CA ILE A 10 -32.16 23.31 25.41
C ILE A 10 -31.72 21.89 25.80
N VAL A 11 -32.55 21.15 26.56
CA VAL A 11 -32.25 19.75 26.93
C VAL A 11 -32.37 18.80 25.73
N ILE A 12 -33.24 19.10 24.76
CA ILE A 12 -33.39 18.29 23.54
C ILE A 12 -32.23 18.53 22.55
N ALA A 13 -31.61 19.71 22.56
CA ALA A 13 -30.46 20.02 21.69
C ALA A 13 -29.14 19.33 22.11
N VAL A 14 -29.02 18.91 23.38
CA VAL A 14 -27.83 18.20 23.89
C VAL A 14 -27.92 16.68 23.65
N GLY A 15 -29.11 16.13 23.40
CA GLY A 15 -29.32 14.69 23.14
C GLY A 15 -28.91 14.21 21.73
N PHE A 16 -28.55 15.12 20.82
CA PHE A 16 -28.12 14.79 19.45
C PHE A 16 -26.61 14.87 19.24
N LEU A 17 -25.81 14.96 20.32
CA LEU A 17 -24.39 14.61 20.28
C LEU A 17 -24.24 13.08 20.43
N GLN A 18 -24.93 12.32 19.58
CA GLN A 18 -24.54 10.93 19.36
C GLN A 18 -23.25 11.00 18.55
N GLY A 19 -22.12 10.78 19.21
CA GLY A 19 -20.82 10.74 18.55
C GLY A 19 -20.87 9.73 17.40
N CYS A 20 -20.25 10.08 16.26
CA CYS A 20 -19.89 9.09 15.26
C CYS A 20 -18.91 8.10 15.90
N PHE A 21 -19.43 7.09 16.59
CA PHE A 21 -18.67 5.88 16.87
C PHE A 21 -18.58 5.14 15.55
N GLY A 22 -17.46 5.32 14.84
CA GLY A 22 -17.11 4.49 13.69
C GLY A 22 -17.01 3.01 14.11
N ALA A 23 -16.92 2.13 13.13
CA ALA A 23 -16.68 0.71 13.40
C ALA A 23 -15.43 0.53 14.30
N PRO A 24 -15.43 -0.45 15.22
CA PRO A 24 -14.28 -0.70 16.09
C PRO A 24 -13.00 -0.86 15.28
N SER A 25 -11.90 -0.25 15.74
CA SER A 25 -10.62 -0.46 15.10
C SER A 25 -10.09 -1.86 15.41
N ILE A 26 -9.17 -2.37 14.58
CA ILE A 26 -8.55 -3.69 14.86
C ILE A 26 -7.89 -3.74 16.23
N ASP A 27 -7.34 -2.63 16.73
CA ASP A 27 -6.77 -2.56 18.07
C ASP A 27 -7.83 -2.78 19.15
N ASP A 28 -9.02 -2.18 18.99
CA ASP A 28 -10.14 -2.32 19.93
C ASP A 28 -10.67 -3.76 19.93
N THR A 29 -10.86 -4.35 18.74
CA THR A 29 -11.25 -5.76 18.61
C THR A 29 -10.22 -6.69 19.24
N MET A 30 -8.91 -6.43 19.05
CA MET A 30 -7.84 -7.23 19.67
C MET A 30 -7.79 -7.07 21.19
N ASP A 31 -8.08 -5.88 21.73
CA ASP A 31 -8.20 -5.63 23.17
C ASP A 31 -9.36 -6.43 23.77
N GLU A 32 -10.54 -6.37 23.15
CA GLU A 32 -11.74 -7.08 23.62
C GLU A 32 -11.56 -8.61 23.52
N TYR A 33 -11.03 -9.09 22.40
CA TYR A 33 -10.75 -10.52 22.19
C TYR A 33 -9.80 -11.06 23.27
N THR A 34 -8.70 -10.36 23.53
CA THR A 34 -7.73 -10.75 24.56
C THR A 34 -8.37 -10.75 25.95
N THR A 35 -9.12 -9.68 26.28
CA THR A 35 -9.77 -9.51 27.58
C THR A 35 -10.79 -10.63 27.85
N ARG A 36 -11.60 -10.97 26.85
CA ARG A 36 -12.61 -12.03 26.95
C ARG A 36 -11.97 -13.39 27.16
N LEU A 37 -10.92 -13.72 26.40
CA LEU A 37 -10.19 -14.98 26.59
C LEU A 37 -9.58 -15.07 27.99
N PHE A 38 -8.95 -14.01 28.48
CA PHE A 38 -8.28 -14.02 29.78
C PHE A 38 -9.29 -14.16 30.93
N ARG A 39 -10.44 -13.49 30.84
CA ARG A 39 -11.54 -13.64 31.79
C ARG A 39 -12.04 -15.08 31.85
N VAL A 40 -12.22 -15.74 30.71
CA VAL A 40 -12.71 -17.12 30.66
C VAL A 40 -11.65 -18.10 31.16
N LEU A 41 -10.37 -17.81 30.92
CA LEU A 41 -9.25 -18.65 31.34
C LEU A 41 -8.81 -18.42 32.80
N ASP A 42 -9.43 -17.48 33.51
CA ASP A 42 -9.05 -17.06 34.87
C ASP A 42 -7.57 -16.66 34.97
N LYS A 43 -7.03 -16.06 33.91
CA LYS A 43 -5.66 -15.56 33.87
C LYS A 43 -5.65 -14.07 34.19
N PRO A 44 -4.89 -13.60 35.18
CA PRO A 44 -4.69 -12.16 35.34
C PRO A 44 -4.00 -11.64 34.08
N LEU A 45 -4.47 -10.50 33.56
CA LEU A 45 -3.65 -9.69 32.66
C LEU A 45 -2.37 -9.37 33.45
N SER A 46 -1.21 -9.89 33.02
CA SER A 46 0.03 -9.85 33.79
C SER A 46 0.34 -8.41 34.23
N GLU A 47 0.50 -8.19 35.54
CA GLU A 47 0.92 -6.89 36.10
C GLU A 47 2.35 -6.49 35.65
N ASN A 48 3.12 -7.45 35.13
CA ASN A 48 4.48 -7.24 34.60
C ASN A 48 4.51 -7.03 33.08
N GLU A 49 3.37 -7.10 32.40
CA GLU A 49 3.29 -6.68 31.00
C GLU A 49 3.00 -5.18 30.93
N PRO A 50 3.53 -4.46 29.92
CA PRO A 50 3.19 -3.05 29.74
C PRO A 50 1.66 -2.88 29.72
N PRO A 51 1.12 -1.83 30.37
CA PRO A 51 -0.32 -1.58 30.36
C PRO A 51 -0.85 -1.57 28.92
N ILE A 52 -2.11 -1.91 28.70
CA ILE A 52 -2.73 -2.00 27.35
C ILE A 52 -2.45 -0.71 26.52
N THR A 53 -2.37 0.44 27.19
CA THR A 53 -1.96 1.73 26.61
C THR A 53 -0.52 1.77 26.09
N ALA A 54 0.43 1.09 26.72
CA ALA A 54 1.81 0.94 26.25
C ALA A 54 1.92 -0.07 25.08
N ARG A 55 1.00 -1.04 24.96
CA ARG A 55 0.92 -1.95 23.79
C ARG A 55 0.45 -1.26 22.53
N ARG A 56 -0.24 -0.11 22.62
CA ARG A 56 -0.60 0.72 21.46
C ARG A 56 0.59 1.46 20.86
N ASN A 57 1.70 1.59 21.60
CA ASN A 57 2.93 2.25 21.13
C ASN A 57 3.87 1.25 20.43
N LEU A 58 3.33 0.36 19.60
CA LEU A 58 4.17 -0.39 18.68
C LEU A 58 4.89 0.58 17.75
N VAL A 59 6.14 0.29 17.41
CA VAL A 59 6.90 1.07 16.43
C VAL A 59 6.16 1.00 15.09
N LEU A 60 5.44 2.06 14.77
CA LEU A 60 4.65 2.18 13.55
C LEU A 60 5.56 2.40 12.34
N PRO A 61 5.13 2.00 11.13
CA PRO A 61 5.89 2.23 9.89
C PRO A 61 6.35 3.68 9.69
N SER A 62 5.63 4.65 10.27
CA SER A 62 5.90 6.09 10.19
C SER A 62 7.21 6.51 10.85
N GLN A 63 7.72 5.77 11.83
CA GLN A 63 8.99 6.09 12.52
C GLN A 63 10.23 5.53 11.79
N THR A 64 10.04 4.80 10.69
CA THR A 64 11.10 4.03 10.02
C THR A 64 11.36 4.41 8.57
N PHE A 65 10.58 5.33 7.99
CA PHE A 65 10.83 5.78 6.62
C PHE A 65 12.17 6.53 6.54
N PRO A 66 13.08 6.17 5.61
CA PRO A 66 14.41 6.79 5.55
C PRO A 66 14.35 8.30 5.31
N THR A 67 15.40 9.01 5.68
CA THR A 67 15.44 10.47 5.50
C THR A 67 15.60 10.83 4.03
N LEU A 68 15.12 12.01 3.62
CA LEU A 68 15.24 12.46 2.23
C LEU A 68 16.68 12.49 1.72
N PHE A 69 17.64 12.76 2.61
CA PHE A 69 19.07 12.78 2.30
C PHE A 69 19.59 11.39 1.90
N GLU A 70 19.12 10.33 2.55
CA GLU A 70 19.52 8.95 2.28
C GLU A 70 18.84 8.35 1.04
N LEU A 71 17.74 8.99 0.62
CA LEU A 71 16.89 8.49 -0.45
C LEU A 71 17.28 9.07 -1.80
N GLY A 72 17.52 10.38 -1.90
CA GLY A 72 17.67 11.08 -3.18
C GLY A 72 18.84 10.60 -4.05
N ASN A 73 18.56 10.24 -5.30
CA ASN A 73 19.60 10.02 -6.30
C ASN A 73 20.13 11.35 -6.81
N ASN A 74 21.46 11.48 -6.82
CA ASN A 74 22.12 12.60 -7.49
C ASN A 74 22.13 12.37 -9.01
N VAL A 75 21.27 13.09 -9.73
CA VAL A 75 21.20 13.03 -11.19
C VAL A 75 22.18 14.03 -11.77
N THR A 76 23.22 13.53 -12.45
CA THR A 76 24.27 14.39 -13.02
C THR A 76 23.72 15.35 -14.06
N THR A 77 24.20 16.59 -14.04
CA THR A 77 23.81 17.61 -15.03
C THR A 77 24.48 17.33 -16.36
N LEU A 78 23.71 17.35 -17.45
CA LEU A 78 24.25 17.31 -18.80
C LEU A 78 24.75 18.72 -19.16
N ASN A 79 26.05 18.86 -19.40
CA ASN A 79 26.65 20.10 -19.87
C ASN A 79 26.71 20.09 -21.40
N ILE A 80 26.00 21.02 -22.04
CA ILE A 80 25.92 21.14 -23.49
C ILE A 80 26.79 22.32 -23.94
N ASN A 81 27.58 22.14 -25.00
CA ASN A 81 28.30 23.25 -25.60
C ASN A 81 27.32 24.25 -26.20
N ILE A 82 27.49 25.53 -25.88
CA ILE A 82 26.58 26.58 -26.35
C ILE A 82 26.51 26.68 -27.89
N ARG A 83 27.59 26.40 -28.61
CA ARG A 83 27.61 26.39 -30.08
C ARG A 83 26.78 25.24 -30.64
N GLU A 84 26.90 24.05 -30.05
CA GLU A 84 26.11 22.87 -30.43
C GLU A 84 24.63 23.11 -30.15
N PHE A 85 24.32 23.74 -29.02
CA PHE A 85 22.95 24.13 -28.69
C PHE A 85 22.35 25.13 -29.70
N TYR A 86 23.13 26.12 -30.16
CA TYR A 86 22.68 27.06 -31.19
C TYR A 86 22.51 26.39 -32.57
N ALA A 87 23.24 25.31 -32.85
CA ALA A 87 23.11 24.57 -34.11
C ALA A 87 21.83 23.72 -34.21
N ILE A 88 21.02 23.65 -33.14
CA ILE A 88 19.74 22.91 -33.10
C ILE A 88 18.55 23.81 -32.78
N GLN A 89 18.62 25.11 -33.09
CA GLN A 89 17.53 26.06 -32.79
C GLN A 89 16.19 25.72 -33.44
N ASP A 90 16.20 25.00 -34.57
CA ASP A 90 14.98 24.49 -35.22
C ASP A 90 14.30 23.35 -34.44
N CYS A 91 14.88 22.93 -33.31
CA CYS A 91 14.30 21.97 -32.40
C CYS A 91 13.65 22.65 -31.18
N GLU A 92 12.49 22.11 -30.73
CA GLU A 92 11.77 22.52 -29.50
C GLU A 92 12.60 22.45 -28.20
N LEU A 93 13.80 21.86 -28.23
CA LEU A 93 14.64 21.65 -27.06
C LEU A 93 15.00 22.97 -26.36
N GLY A 94 15.21 24.06 -27.11
CA GLY A 94 15.64 25.34 -26.56
C GLY A 94 14.64 25.93 -25.56
N ARG A 95 13.35 25.89 -25.91
CA ARG A 95 12.25 26.34 -25.04
C ARG A 95 12.16 25.50 -23.77
N ILE A 96 12.24 24.17 -23.90
CA ILE A 96 12.16 23.24 -22.75
C ILE A 96 13.34 23.49 -21.79
N VAL A 97 14.57 23.61 -22.30
CA VAL A 97 15.75 23.89 -21.46
C VAL A 97 15.63 25.24 -20.75
N ALA A 98 15.04 26.26 -21.40
CA ALA A 98 14.80 27.55 -20.76
C ALA A 98 13.86 27.44 -19.55
N GLU A 99 12.79 26.64 -19.63
CA GLU A 99 11.88 26.38 -18.49
C GLU A 99 12.65 25.86 -17.26
N ARG A 100 13.63 24.97 -17.47
CA ARG A 100 14.46 24.38 -16.41
C ARG A 100 15.38 25.39 -15.72
N ASN A 101 15.82 26.41 -16.45
CA ASN A 101 16.77 27.41 -15.97
C ASN A 101 16.10 28.52 -15.15
N THR A 102 14.78 28.60 -15.16
CA THR A 102 14.00 29.49 -14.28
C THR A 102 14.19 29.12 -12.80
N ALA A 103 13.87 30.05 -11.89
CA ALA A 103 13.92 29.80 -10.45
C ALA A 103 13.03 28.60 -10.05
N LEU A 104 11.78 28.57 -10.56
CA LEU A 104 10.83 27.48 -10.31
C LEU A 104 11.33 26.15 -10.94
N GLY A 105 11.98 26.22 -12.10
CA GLY A 105 12.62 25.07 -12.73
C GLY A 105 13.69 24.43 -11.85
N LYS A 106 14.51 25.24 -11.15
CA LYS A 106 15.56 24.79 -10.22
C LYS A 106 15.04 24.06 -8.98
N THR A 107 13.81 24.34 -8.59
CA THR A 107 13.18 23.78 -7.39
C THR A 107 11.96 22.89 -7.71
N GLN A 108 11.92 22.30 -8.91
CA GLN A 108 10.82 21.41 -9.32
C GLN A 108 10.62 20.26 -8.33
N LEU A 109 9.35 19.92 -8.07
CA LEU A 109 8.97 18.69 -7.40
C LEU A 109 9.45 17.47 -8.20
N PRO A 110 9.69 16.30 -7.57
CA PRO A 110 10.15 15.11 -8.26
C PRO A 110 9.23 14.70 -9.43
N SER A 111 7.90 14.80 -9.25
CA SER A 111 6.90 14.51 -10.28
C SER A 111 7.07 15.42 -11.50
N GLN A 112 7.14 16.72 -11.28
CA GLN A 112 7.37 17.74 -12.30
C GLN A 112 8.73 17.55 -13.00
N ARG A 113 9.74 17.13 -12.23
CA ARG A 113 11.06 16.81 -12.76
C ARG A 113 11.04 15.60 -13.70
N LEU A 114 10.28 14.56 -13.37
CA LEU A 114 10.11 13.38 -14.22
C LEU A 114 9.43 13.74 -15.55
N GLN A 115 8.34 14.51 -15.49
CA GLN A 115 7.63 14.99 -16.68
C GLN A 115 8.53 15.85 -17.56
N TYR A 116 9.30 16.76 -16.96
CA TYR A 116 10.30 17.55 -17.68
C TYR A 116 11.29 16.66 -18.43
N GLU A 117 11.85 15.64 -17.79
CA GLU A 117 12.82 14.74 -18.44
C GLU A 117 12.17 13.90 -19.54
N HIS A 118 10.89 13.52 -19.39
CA HIS A 118 10.13 12.88 -20.47
C HIS A 118 9.97 13.82 -21.69
N ARG A 119 9.59 15.08 -21.47
CA ARG A 119 9.48 16.11 -22.54
C ARG A 119 10.82 16.35 -23.23
N VAL A 120 11.92 16.45 -22.47
CA VAL A 120 13.27 16.57 -23.01
C VAL A 120 13.62 15.39 -23.90
N LEU A 121 13.33 14.17 -23.47
CA LEU A 121 13.65 12.97 -24.23
C LEU A 121 12.86 12.87 -25.54
N ASN A 122 11.58 13.21 -25.52
CA ASN A 122 10.77 13.28 -26.75
C ASN A 122 11.28 14.38 -27.69
N ALA A 123 11.64 15.55 -27.16
CA ALA A 123 12.21 16.63 -27.96
C ALA A 123 13.56 16.26 -28.58
N LEU A 124 14.43 15.58 -27.82
CA LEU A 124 15.71 15.06 -28.33
C LEU A 124 15.52 13.99 -29.40
N ALA A 125 14.58 13.06 -29.21
CA ALA A 125 14.27 12.03 -30.20
C ALA A 125 13.76 12.62 -31.52
N ASN A 126 12.82 13.56 -31.44
CA ASN A 126 12.29 14.26 -32.62
C ASN A 126 13.36 15.12 -33.31
N CYS A 127 14.23 15.78 -32.53
CA CYS A 127 15.34 16.55 -33.06
C CYS A 127 16.36 15.65 -33.78
N GLU A 128 16.74 14.53 -33.17
CA GLU A 128 17.64 13.53 -33.77
C GLU A 128 17.10 13.02 -35.10
N ALA A 129 15.81 12.66 -35.15
CA ALA A 129 15.17 12.16 -36.38
C ALA A 129 15.20 13.20 -37.52
N ARG A 130 14.87 14.46 -37.21
CA ARG A 130 14.91 15.56 -38.20
C ARG A 130 16.33 15.83 -38.72
N LEU A 131 17.30 15.89 -37.81
CA LEU A 131 18.70 16.15 -38.17
C LEU A 131 19.31 15.02 -39.01
N LYS A 132 18.93 13.77 -38.73
CA LYS A 132 19.28 12.60 -39.56
C LYS A 132 18.70 12.69 -40.96
N ALA A 133 17.46 13.16 -41.10
CA ALA A 133 16.82 13.31 -42.41
C ALA A 133 17.49 14.36 -43.30
N THR A 134 18.24 15.31 -42.72
CA THR A 134 19.00 16.35 -43.43
C THR A 134 20.51 16.09 -43.47
N ASP A 135 20.97 14.88 -43.09
CA ASP A 135 22.40 14.52 -42.97
C ASP A 135 23.24 15.53 -42.14
N ASN A 136 22.64 16.12 -41.11
CA ASN A 136 23.32 17.11 -40.28
C ASN A 136 24.27 16.42 -39.27
N PRO A 137 25.58 16.74 -39.24
CA PRO A 137 26.56 16.04 -38.41
C PRO A 137 26.27 16.12 -36.90
N ILE A 138 25.53 17.13 -36.44
CA ILE A 138 25.17 17.28 -35.02
C ILE A 138 24.18 16.22 -34.53
N ALA A 139 23.52 15.49 -35.44
CA ALA A 139 22.62 14.38 -35.10
C ALA A 139 23.28 13.35 -34.16
N SER A 140 24.57 13.08 -34.36
CA SER A 140 25.36 12.16 -33.52
C SER A 140 25.49 12.67 -32.07
N THR A 141 25.69 13.97 -31.90
CA THR A 141 25.83 14.62 -30.59
C THR A 141 24.49 14.65 -29.85
N VAL A 142 23.39 14.95 -30.57
CA VAL A 142 22.03 14.88 -30.01
C VAL A 142 21.66 13.46 -29.59
N ALA A 143 22.06 12.45 -30.36
CA ALA A 143 21.85 11.05 -30.01
C ALA A 143 22.58 10.66 -28.72
N GLU A 144 23.80 11.16 -28.51
CA GLU A 144 24.56 10.93 -27.28
C GLU A 144 23.90 11.64 -26.07
N TRP A 145 23.43 12.88 -26.22
CA TRP A 145 22.65 13.56 -25.17
C TRP A 145 21.40 12.78 -24.80
N ARG A 146 20.65 12.30 -25.82
CA ARG A 146 19.46 11.48 -25.59
C ARG A 146 19.80 10.20 -24.84
N LYS A 147 20.86 9.49 -25.24
CA LYS A 147 21.31 8.25 -24.59
C LYS A 147 21.66 8.49 -23.12
N GLN A 148 22.39 9.56 -22.80
CA GLN A 148 22.70 9.91 -21.41
C GLN A 148 21.44 10.22 -20.61
N LYS A 149 20.51 11.00 -21.18
CA LYS A 149 19.22 11.30 -20.54
C LYS A 149 18.35 10.06 -20.33
N GLN A 150 18.36 9.12 -21.27
CA GLN A 150 17.65 7.85 -21.13
C GLN A 150 18.21 7.02 -19.96
N ALA A 151 19.54 6.98 -19.80
CA ALA A 151 20.16 6.30 -18.67
C ALA A 151 19.82 6.96 -17.33
N GLN A 152 19.71 8.28 -17.29
CA GLN A 152 19.36 9.04 -16.08
C GLN A 152 17.89 8.96 -15.69
N TYR A 153 17.00 8.68 -16.65
CA TYR A 153 15.56 8.73 -16.43
C TYR A 153 15.09 7.80 -15.31
N GLN A 154 15.69 6.62 -15.16
CA GLN A 154 15.36 5.71 -14.06
C GLN A 154 15.70 6.31 -12.69
N SER A 155 16.80 7.05 -12.56
CA SER A 155 17.15 7.74 -11.31
C SER A 155 16.18 8.87 -10.99
N VAL A 156 15.66 9.56 -12.02
CA VAL A 156 14.63 10.60 -11.87
C VAL A 156 13.30 10.01 -11.45
N TRP A 157 12.89 8.89 -12.07
CA TRP A 157 11.71 8.12 -11.66
C TRP A 157 11.84 7.63 -10.22
N ALA A 158 13.00 7.08 -9.87
CA ALA A 158 13.28 6.63 -8.51
C ALA A 158 13.12 7.77 -7.50
N ASN A 159 13.52 9.00 -7.83
CA ASN A 159 13.27 10.17 -6.99
C ASN A 159 11.78 10.43 -6.77
N VAL A 160 10.90 10.23 -7.77
CA VAL A 160 9.45 10.29 -7.56
C VAL A 160 9.00 9.25 -6.54
N VAL A 161 9.43 8.00 -6.72
CA VAL A 161 9.02 6.88 -5.86
C VAL A 161 9.47 7.05 -4.42
N GLN A 162 10.70 7.55 -4.20
CA GLN A 162 11.33 7.54 -2.88
C GLN A 162 11.32 8.92 -2.18
N THR A 163 11.22 10.04 -2.90
CA THR A 163 11.36 11.38 -2.29
C THR A 163 10.10 12.25 -2.34
N SER A 164 9.09 11.87 -3.13
CA SER A 164 7.82 12.61 -3.15
C SER A 164 7.09 12.53 -1.80
N THR A 165 6.48 13.64 -1.39
CA THR A 165 5.73 13.74 -0.13
C THR A 165 4.58 12.73 -0.11
N GLU A 166 3.93 12.55 -1.25
CA GLU A 166 2.78 11.66 -1.46
C GLU A 166 3.17 10.20 -1.24
N MET A 167 4.31 9.79 -1.80
CA MET A 167 4.87 8.45 -1.60
C MET A 167 5.28 8.23 -0.15
N LYS A 168 5.92 9.23 0.48
CA LYS A 168 6.26 9.15 1.90
C LYS A 168 5.01 8.97 2.77
N LEU A 169 3.94 9.73 2.52
CA LEU A 169 2.66 9.58 3.23
C LEU A 169 2.07 8.18 3.02
N GLY A 170 2.03 7.71 1.78
CA GLY A 170 1.43 6.43 1.43
C GLY A 170 2.19 5.21 1.94
N LEU A 171 3.52 5.29 2.06
CA LEU A 171 4.42 4.20 2.44
C LEU A 171 4.88 4.26 3.91
N SER A 172 4.37 5.17 4.72
CA SER A 172 4.82 5.24 6.12
C SER A 172 3.75 5.70 7.11
N MET A 173 2.85 6.60 6.73
CA MET A 173 1.96 7.26 7.69
C MET A 173 0.54 6.72 7.63
N ALA A 174 0.30 5.58 8.26
CA ALA A 174 -1.05 5.07 8.41
C ALA A 174 -1.86 6.00 9.32
N GLY A 175 -2.89 6.67 8.79
CA GLY A 175 -3.76 7.53 9.59
C GLY A 175 -4.64 6.72 10.56
N ALA A 176 -4.92 5.47 10.21
CA ALA A 176 -5.60 4.45 11.01
C ALA A 176 -5.32 3.07 10.38
N PRO A 177 -5.47 1.95 11.11
CA PRO A 177 -5.39 0.61 10.54
C PRO A 177 -6.47 0.35 9.46
N LEU A 178 -6.32 -0.77 8.76
CA LEU A 178 -7.29 -1.25 7.78
C LEU A 178 -8.58 -1.65 8.50
N GLN A 179 -9.72 -1.37 7.85
CA GLN A 179 -11.05 -1.82 8.30
C GLN A 179 -11.59 -2.89 7.36
N ALA A 180 -12.60 -3.66 7.76
CA ALA A 180 -13.15 -4.73 6.91
C ALA A 180 -13.92 -4.19 5.68
N SER A 181 -14.68 -3.10 5.82
CA SER A 181 -15.65 -2.67 4.80
C SER A 181 -15.44 -1.25 4.24
N GLU A 182 -14.56 -0.44 4.85
CA GLU A 182 -14.41 0.99 4.52
C GLU A 182 -13.15 1.34 3.69
N ASN A 183 -12.76 0.46 2.76
CA ASN A 183 -11.56 0.65 1.93
C ASN A 183 -11.86 1.12 0.50
N LYS A 184 -12.79 2.06 0.34
CA LYS A 184 -13.31 2.50 -0.98
C LYS A 184 -12.20 2.94 -1.96
N ASP A 185 -11.13 3.55 -1.44
CA ASP A 185 -10.01 4.06 -2.25
C ASP A 185 -8.86 3.06 -2.43
N ALA A 186 -8.94 1.85 -1.83
CA ALA A 186 -7.82 0.91 -1.86
C ALA A 186 -7.51 0.41 -3.28
N LYS A 187 -8.52 0.06 -4.06
CA LYS A 187 -8.31 -0.36 -5.47
C LYS A 187 -7.70 0.76 -6.31
N ALA A 188 -8.15 2.01 -6.12
CA ALA A 188 -7.56 3.16 -6.77
C ALA A 188 -6.08 3.34 -6.40
N SER A 189 -5.73 3.12 -5.13
CA SER A 189 -4.34 3.15 -4.67
C SER A 189 -3.47 2.06 -5.27
N VAL A 190 -3.98 0.84 -5.44
CA VAL A 190 -3.26 -0.25 -6.12
C VAL A 190 -2.97 0.13 -7.57
N ASN A 191 -3.96 0.68 -8.28
CA ASN A 191 -3.80 1.14 -9.66
C ASN A 191 -2.79 2.29 -9.74
N ALA A 192 -2.86 3.26 -8.84
CA ALA A 192 -1.94 4.39 -8.79
C ALA A 192 -0.49 3.95 -8.58
N LEU A 193 -0.23 3.01 -7.65
CA LEU A 193 1.11 2.47 -7.44
C LEU A 193 1.66 1.77 -8.69
N ASN A 194 0.81 0.99 -9.38
CA ASN A 194 1.17 0.33 -10.63
C ASN A 194 1.40 1.33 -11.77
N PHE A 195 0.61 2.42 -11.84
CA PHE A 195 0.83 3.51 -12.77
C PHE A 195 2.22 4.14 -12.55
N ILE A 196 2.54 4.51 -11.31
CA ILE A 196 3.87 5.07 -10.98
C ILE A 196 4.98 4.08 -11.34
N ASN A 197 4.81 2.78 -11.07
CA ASN A 197 5.76 1.75 -11.47
C ASN A 197 5.92 1.64 -13.00
N GLY A 198 4.82 1.76 -13.75
CA GLY A 198 4.81 1.75 -15.21
C GLY A 198 5.67 2.85 -15.83
N LEU A 199 5.71 4.03 -15.19
CA LEU A 199 6.52 5.17 -15.65
C LEU A 199 8.02 4.87 -15.68
N ALA A 200 8.52 3.84 -14.97
CA ALA A 200 9.93 3.44 -15.00
C ALA A 200 10.38 2.93 -16.40
N LYS A 201 9.43 2.44 -17.21
CA LYS A 201 9.70 1.76 -18.49
C LYS A 201 9.45 2.63 -19.72
N THR A 202 8.86 3.82 -19.57
CA THR A 202 8.28 4.61 -20.67
C THR A 202 9.28 5.34 -21.59
N LEU A 203 10.41 4.72 -21.91
CA LEU A 203 11.33 5.24 -22.94
C LEU A 203 11.81 4.17 -23.91
N LYS A 204 11.16 2.99 -23.90
CA LYS A 204 11.53 1.87 -24.76
C LYS A 204 10.86 1.85 -26.14
N HIS A 205 10.12 2.87 -26.58
CA HIS A 205 9.53 2.85 -27.92
C HIS A 205 10.05 3.93 -28.87
N GLU A 206 10.41 3.43 -30.05
CA GLU A 206 10.69 4.09 -31.31
C GLU A 206 9.59 5.09 -31.71
N SER A 207 10.00 6.09 -32.49
CA SER A 207 9.20 7.11 -33.17
C SER A 207 7.69 6.83 -33.30
N VAL A 208 6.88 7.49 -32.48
CA VAL A 208 5.43 7.59 -32.72
C VAL A 208 5.19 8.81 -33.61
N VAL A 209 4.94 8.54 -34.88
CA VAL A 209 4.20 9.44 -35.77
C VAL A 209 2.72 9.32 -35.39
N GLU A 210 2.06 10.46 -35.19
CA GLU A 210 0.66 10.58 -34.73
C GLU A 210 -0.31 9.64 -35.48
N GLY A 211 -1.07 8.85 -34.71
CA GLY A 211 -2.14 7.97 -35.21
C GLY A 211 -3.42 8.14 -34.38
N LYS A 212 -4.52 8.45 -35.07
CA LYS A 212 -5.84 8.88 -34.57
C LYS A 212 -6.53 7.95 -33.56
N LEU A 213 -7.23 8.59 -32.62
CA LEU A 213 -8.30 8.06 -31.76
C LEU A 213 -9.35 7.26 -32.54
N GLN A 214 -9.73 6.08 -32.03
CA GLN A 214 -11.13 5.62 -32.09
C GLN A 214 -11.44 4.66 -30.93
N ALA A 215 -12.46 5.02 -30.16
CA ALA A 215 -12.99 4.25 -29.04
C ALA A 215 -14.15 3.35 -29.49
N THR A 216 -14.26 2.15 -28.91
CA THR A 216 -15.50 1.36 -28.90
C THR A 216 -15.75 0.80 -27.50
N HIS A 217 -16.90 1.16 -26.95
CA HIS A 217 -17.52 0.63 -25.74
C HIS A 217 -18.02 -0.79 -25.96
N GLU A 218 -17.95 -1.64 -24.93
CA GLU A 218 -18.90 -2.74 -24.72
C GLU A 218 -19.03 -3.05 -23.22
N SER A 219 -20.27 -3.30 -22.80
CA SER A 219 -20.71 -3.35 -21.39
C SER A 219 -20.99 -4.76 -20.87
N ALA A 220 -20.82 -4.90 -19.56
CA ALA A 220 -21.64 -5.66 -18.60
C ALA A 220 -21.59 -7.20 -18.59
N GLY A 221 -21.39 -7.72 -17.36
CA GLY A 221 -21.64 -9.11 -16.98
C GLY A 221 -21.63 -9.25 -15.45
N ASP A 222 -22.83 -9.47 -14.90
CA ASP A 222 -23.20 -9.75 -13.50
C ASP A 222 -22.61 -11.08 -12.98
N GLY A 223 -22.46 -11.23 -11.65
CA GLY A 223 -21.96 -12.47 -11.05
C GLY A 223 -21.68 -12.46 -9.55
N SER A 224 -22.75 -12.52 -8.76
CA SER A 224 -22.94 -13.21 -7.46
C SER A 224 -21.76 -13.45 -6.50
N VAL A 225 -21.97 -12.97 -5.27
CA VAL A 225 -21.28 -13.34 -4.03
C VAL A 225 -21.53 -14.83 -3.72
N ALA A 226 -20.48 -15.58 -3.39
CA ALA A 226 -20.57 -16.92 -2.81
C ALA A 226 -19.84 -16.96 -1.46
N ASN A 227 -20.57 -17.37 -0.42
CA ASN A 227 -20.05 -17.66 0.92
C ASN A 227 -19.09 -18.87 0.86
N ALA A 228 -17.88 -18.72 1.40
CA ALA A 228 -16.95 -19.83 1.59
C ALA A 228 -16.93 -20.30 3.05
N SER A 229 -17.06 -21.61 3.21
CA SER A 229 -17.12 -22.38 4.45
C SER A 229 -15.75 -22.56 5.12
N PHE A 230 -15.78 -22.72 6.44
CA PHE A 230 -14.64 -22.70 7.36
C PHE A 230 -13.60 -23.84 7.18
N GLU A 231 -13.86 -24.86 6.36
CA GLU A 231 -12.96 -26.02 6.22
C GLU A 231 -11.76 -25.79 5.26
N ASP A 232 -11.75 -24.68 4.50
CA ASP A 232 -10.70 -24.38 3.50
C ASP A 232 -9.77 -23.22 3.90
N ALA A 233 -9.42 -23.09 5.19
CA ALA A 233 -8.36 -22.16 5.62
C ALA A 233 -6.95 -22.68 5.24
N ASN A 234 -6.77 -23.00 3.95
CA ASN A 234 -5.46 -23.22 3.37
C ASN A 234 -4.82 -21.84 3.17
N PHE A 235 -4.01 -21.41 4.15
CA PHE A 235 -3.21 -20.18 4.08
C PHE A 235 -2.10 -20.26 3.00
N GLU A 236 -1.99 -21.40 2.30
CA GLU A 236 -1.12 -21.59 1.15
C GLU A 236 -1.94 -21.59 -0.14
N GLY A 237 -1.75 -20.53 -0.92
CA GLY A 237 -1.82 -20.56 -2.38
C GLY A 237 -3.18 -20.94 -2.99
N ALA A 238 -4.09 -19.98 -3.07
CA ALA A 238 -4.98 -19.96 -4.23
C ALA A 238 -4.10 -19.73 -5.47
N ASN A 239 -3.94 -20.77 -6.29
CA ASN A 239 -3.34 -20.70 -7.61
C ASN A 239 -4.10 -19.68 -8.45
N PHE A 240 -3.59 -18.45 -8.47
CA PHE A 240 -4.04 -17.44 -9.41
C PHE A 240 -3.43 -17.81 -10.77
N VAL A 241 -4.27 -18.35 -11.65
CA VAL A 241 -3.95 -18.44 -13.07
C VAL A 241 -3.65 -17.01 -13.52
N GLU A 242 -2.38 -16.75 -13.83
CA GLU A 242 -1.91 -15.48 -14.36
C GLU A 242 -2.52 -15.30 -15.75
N LYS A 243 -3.76 -14.82 -15.81
CA LYS A 243 -4.34 -14.27 -17.03
C LYS A 243 -3.72 -12.89 -17.19
N THR A 244 -2.52 -12.84 -17.77
CA THR A 244 -1.96 -11.59 -18.27
C THR A 244 -2.80 -11.15 -19.46
N ASP A 245 -3.93 -10.51 -19.19
CA ASP A 245 -4.53 -9.62 -20.17
C ASP A 245 -3.53 -8.47 -20.34
N LYS A 246 -2.72 -8.56 -21.39
CA LYS A 246 -1.82 -7.48 -21.84
C LYS A 246 -2.69 -6.33 -22.31
N VAL A 247 -3.24 -5.57 -21.38
CA VAL A 247 -3.71 -4.22 -21.67
C VAL A 247 -2.45 -3.38 -21.81
N ASN A 248 -2.07 -3.09 -23.05
CA ASN A 248 -1.09 -2.04 -23.35
C ASN A 248 -1.74 -0.69 -23.00
N VAL A 249 -1.79 -0.36 -21.71
CA VAL A 249 -1.98 1.03 -21.29
C VAL A 249 -0.66 1.73 -21.59
N GLU A 250 -0.64 2.61 -22.58
CA GLU A 250 0.48 3.51 -22.82
C GLU A 250 0.58 4.50 -21.64
N VAL A 251 1.23 4.07 -20.56
CA VAL A 251 1.46 4.90 -19.37
C VAL A 251 2.53 5.94 -19.71
N SER A 252 2.10 7.16 -20.06
CA SER A 252 3.01 8.26 -20.42
C SER A 252 3.18 9.26 -19.29
N ALA A 253 4.41 9.71 -19.05
CA ALA A 253 4.70 10.78 -18.10
C ALA A 253 4.41 12.18 -18.67
N SER A 254 3.65 12.28 -19.77
CA SER A 254 3.44 13.53 -20.50
C SER A 254 2.28 14.36 -19.95
N ASP A 255 1.28 13.72 -19.33
CA ASP A 255 0.16 14.40 -18.69
C ASP A 255 0.47 14.73 -17.22
N SER A 256 0.69 16.01 -16.92
CA SER A 256 0.92 16.46 -15.56
C SER A 256 -0.28 16.29 -14.65
N GLY A 257 -1.50 16.39 -15.18
CA GLY A 257 -2.70 16.26 -14.37
C GLY A 257 -2.84 14.84 -13.84
N GLU A 258 -2.61 13.85 -14.71
CA GLU A 258 -2.71 12.44 -14.35
C GLU A 258 -1.65 12.04 -13.31
N LEU A 259 -0.37 12.39 -13.50
CA LEU A 259 0.68 12.03 -12.53
C LEU A 259 0.40 12.57 -11.13
N GLU A 260 0.03 13.85 -11.02
CA GLU A 260 -0.26 14.46 -9.72
C GLU A 260 -1.53 13.86 -9.09
N GLN A 261 -2.54 13.53 -9.90
CA GLN A 261 -3.74 12.84 -9.42
C GLN A 261 -3.41 11.45 -8.86
N GLN A 262 -2.58 10.65 -9.55
CA GLN A 262 -2.19 9.33 -9.08
C GLN A 262 -1.37 9.40 -7.78
N LEU A 263 -0.46 10.36 -7.68
CA LEU A 263 0.29 10.61 -6.44
C LEU A 263 -0.65 11.01 -5.29
N GLN A 264 -1.62 11.89 -5.56
CA GLN A 264 -2.60 12.31 -4.56
C GLN A 264 -3.47 11.14 -4.05
N ILE A 265 -3.86 10.21 -4.93
CA ILE A 265 -4.59 8.98 -4.55
C ILE A 265 -3.76 8.13 -3.58
N ILE A 266 -2.45 8.00 -3.81
CA ILE A 266 -1.55 7.27 -2.91
C ILE A 266 -1.46 7.97 -1.55
N ALA A 267 -1.32 9.30 -1.56
CA ALA A 267 -1.21 10.12 -0.35
C ALA A 267 -2.49 10.14 0.51
N SER A 268 -3.66 10.08 -0.13
CA SER A 268 -4.95 10.13 0.55
C SER A 268 -5.37 8.76 1.09
N SER A 269 -5.27 7.70 0.28
CA SER A 269 -5.68 6.36 0.70
C SER A 269 -4.75 5.81 1.80
N ARG A 270 -3.44 6.09 1.65
CA ARG A 270 -2.32 5.56 2.43
C ARG A 270 -2.35 4.04 2.59
N LEU A 271 -2.88 3.34 1.58
CA LEU A 271 -3.14 1.91 1.65
C LEU A 271 -1.93 1.08 2.11
N PRO A 272 -0.70 1.21 1.53
CA PRO A 272 0.43 0.41 1.99
C PRO A 272 0.73 0.60 3.48
N ALA A 273 0.73 1.85 3.96
CA ALA A 273 0.93 2.13 5.37
C ALA A 273 -0.16 1.49 6.25
N LYS A 274 -1.45 1.56 5.85
CA LYS A 274 -2.56 0.90 6.58
C LYS A 274 -2.38 -0.62 6.63
N LEU A 275 -1.99 -1.23 5.52
CA LEU A 275 -1.72 -2.67 5.46
C LEU A 275 -0.58 -3.06 6.41
N TRP A 276 0.55 -2.35 6.35
CA TRP A 276 1.71 -2.66 7.19
C TRP A 276 1.47 -2.38 8.68
N GLN A 277 0.69 -1.35 9.00
CA GLN A 277 0.25 -1.11 10.38
C GLN A 277 -0.63 -2.27 10.89
N THR A 278 -1.65 -2.66 10.11
CA THR A 278 -2.57 -3.74 10.49
C THR A 278 -1.84 -5.08 10.65
N GLN A 279 -0.92 -5.37 9.73
CA GLN A 279 -0.05 -6.53 9.77
C GLN A 279 0.78 -6.57 11.06
N ALA A 280 1.41 -5.45 11.42
CA ALA A 280 2.21 -5.35 12.64
C ALA A 280 1.35 -5.51 13.91
N ILE A 281 0.17 -4.91 13.95
CA ILE A 281 -0.77 -5.08 15.07
C ILE A 281 -1.13 -6.56 15.22
N LEU A 282 -1.64 -7.19 14.16
CA LEU A 282 -2.07 -8.60 14.21
C LEU A 282 -0.93 -9.53 14.60
N HIS A 283 0.25 -9.38 13.99
CA HIS A 283 1.43 -10.18 14.33
C HIS A 283 1.77 -10.07 15.82
N ASN A 284 2.03 -8.86 16.32
CA ASN A 284 2.55 -8.70 17.68
C ASN A 284 1.52 -9.07 18.74
N ARG A 285 0.25 -8.70 18.52
CA ARG A 285 -0.84 -9.00 19.47
C ARG A 285 -1.09 -10.51 19.54
N LEU A 286 -1.09 -11.21 18.41
CA LEU A 286 -1.32 -12.65 18.38
C LEU A 286 -0.10 -13.47 18.84
N VAL A 287 1.13 -13.01 18.59
CA VAL A 287 2.33 -13.66 19.16
C VAL A 287 2.27 -13.65 20.68
N SER A 288 2.01 -12.48 21.30
CA SER A 288 1.88 -12.39 22.76
C SER A 288 0.70 -13.19 23.28
N LEU A 289 -0.45 -13.14 22.59
CA LEU A 289 -1.62 -13.93 22.99
C LEU A 289 -1.33 -15.44 22.93
N ASN A 290 -0.68 -15.94 21.88
CA ASN A 290 -0.38 -17.35 21.70
C ASN A 290 0.53 -17.90 22.81
N GLN A 291 1.46 -17.10 23.33
CA GLN A 291 2.33 -17.50 24.45
C GLN A 291 1.55 -17.85 25.72
N VAL A 292 0.44 -17.13 25.98
CA VAL A 292 -0.44 -17.39 27.13
C VAL A 292 -1.50 -18.43 26.80
N LEU A 293 -2.07 -18.35 25.61
CA LEU A 293 -3.22 -19.15 25.20
C LEU A 293 -2.84 -20.62 25.02
N ALA A 294 -1.66 -20.93 24.49
CA ALA A 294 -1.23 -22.31 24.25
C ALA A 294 -1.21 -23.21 25.51
N PRO A 295 -0.50 -22.85 26.60
CA PRO A 295 -0.55 -23.65 27.82
C PRO A 295 -1.93 -23.59 28.49
N ALA A 296 -2.64 -22.47 28.40
CA ALA A 296 -3.95 -22.30 29.05
C ALA A 296 -5.02 -23.20 28.41
N LEU A 297 -5.12 -23.25 27.09
CA LEU A 297 -6.07 -24.12 26.39
C LEU A 297 -5.77 -25.60 26.67
N ASN A 298 -4.50 -26.00 26.74
CA ASN A 298 -4.11 -27.38 27.08
C ASN A 298 -4.54 -27.81 28.50
N SER A 299 -4.71 -26.87 29.42
CA SER A 299 -5.22 -27.16 30.77
C SER A 299 -6.74 -27.31 30.84
N VAL A 300 -7.48 -26.90 29.80
CA VAL A 300 -8.94 -27.00 29.76
C VAL A 300 -9.35 -28.45 29.48
N GLN A 301 -10.06 -29.05 30.43
CA GLN A 301 -10.57 -30.41 30.30
C GLN A 301 -11.89 -30.43 29.51
N CYS A 302 -11.98 -31.38 28.58
CA CYS A 302 -13.17 -31.67 27.80
C CYS A 302 -13.67 -33.06 28.22
N LYS A 303 -14.61 -33.08 29.18
CA LYS A 303 -15.07 -34.32 29.83
C LYS A 303 -15.86 -35.18 28.84
N ASN A 304 -15.21 -36.22 28.30
CA ASN A 304 -15.82 -37.36 27.59
C ASN A 304 -16.97 -37.00 26.63
N GLY A 305 -16.70 -36.22 25.59
CA GLY A 305 -17.65 -35.96 24.50
C GLY A 305 -18.81 -35.02 24.85
N VAL A 306 -18.94 -34.60 26.11
CA VAL A 306 -19.84 -33.52 26.53
C VAL A 306 -18.97 -32.28 26.79
N THR A 307 -19.24 -31.23 26.02
CA THR A 307 -18.48 -29.98 26.05
C THR A 307 -18.56 -29.35 27.45
N SER A 308 -17.41 -28.97 28.03
CA SER A 308 -17.46 -28.21 29.28
C SER A 308 -17.95 -26.79 28.98
N ASP A 309 -18.71 -26.18 29.91
CA ASP A 309 -19.20 -24.80 29.74
C ASP A 309 -18.08 -23.82 29.39
N LYS A 310 -16.90 -24.01 29.99
CA LYS A 310 -15.69 -23.23 29.70
C LYS A 310 -15.21 -23.40 28.25
N ALA A 311 -15.20 -24.62 27.72
CA ALA A 311 -14.81 -24.87 26.32
C ALA A 311 -15.80 -24.27 25.33
N THR A 312 -17.10 -24.36 25.61
CA THR A 312 -18.16 -23.74 24.79
C THR A 312 -18.03 -22.21 24.79
N ILE A 313 -17.77 -21.60 25.96
CA ILE A 313 -17.57 -20.15 26.05
C ILE A 313 -16.31 -19.72 25.27
N LEU A 314 -15.19 -20.45 25.39
CA LEU A 314 -13.97 -20.16 24.63
C LEU A 314 -14.20 -20.22 23.13
N ARG A 315 -14.89 -21.25 22.63
CA ARG A 315 -15.28 -21.36 21.23
C ARG A 315 -16.12 -20.16 20.79
N ASN A 316 -17.10 -19.76 21.59
CA ASN A 316 -17.97 -18.62 21.26
C ASN A 316 -17.19 -17.30 21.20
N VAL A 317 -16.23 -17.08 22.11
CA VAL A 317 -15.34 -15.91 22.07
C VAL A 317 -14.46 -15.94 20.81
N PHE A 318 -13.89 -17.10 20.46
CA PHE A 318 -13.14 -17.24 19.21
C PHE A 318 -14.00 -16.94 17.98
N TYR A 319 -15.21 -17.48 17.92
CA TYR A 319 -16.14 -17.24 16.82
C TYR A 319 -16.48 -15.76 16.69
N LEU A 320 -16.98 -15.14 17.77
CA LEU A 320 -17.48 -13.76 17.72
C LEU A 320 -16.39 -12.72 17.42
N TYR A 321 -15.18 -12.90 17.91
CA TYR A 321 -14.13 -11.88 17.75
C TYR A 321 -13.09 -12.26 16.69
N PHE A 322 -12.63 -13.51 16.67
CA PHE A 322 -11.61 -13.88 15.70
C PHE A 322 -12.21 -14.16 14.32
N ILE A 323 -13.25 -15.00 14.23
CA ILE A 323 -13.84 -15.38 12.94
C ILE A 323 -14.67 -14.23 12.35
N GLU A 324 -15.53 -13.60 13.14
CA GLU A 324 -16.45 -12.58 12.62
C GLU A 324 -15.82 -11.18 12.48
N GLU A 325 -14.78 -10.83 13.25
CA GLU A 325 -14.19 -9.48 13.22
C GLU A 325 -12.72 -9.46 12.71
N ILE A 326 -11.82 -10.24 13.31
CA ILE A 326 -10.38 -10.19 12.98
C ILE A 326 -10.07 -10.82 11.61
N GLN A 327 -10.64 -11.99 11.31
CA GLN A 327 -10.37 -12.75 10.09
C GLN A 327 -10.78 -12.00 8.80
N PRO A 328 -11.92 -11.29 8.72
CA PRO A 328 -12.28 -10.49 7.55
C PRO A 328 -11.27 -9.36 7.26
N ILE A 329 -10.77 -8.71 8.31
CA ILE A 329 -9.72 -7.68 8.19
C ILE A 329 -8.43 -8.31 7.65
N ALA A 330 -8.02 -9.46 8.20
CA ALA A 330 -6.86 -10.22 7.75
C ALA A 330 -6.99 -10.69 6.28
N SER A 331 -8.18 -11.13 5.87
CA SER A 331 -8.48 -11.53 4.50
C SER A 331 -8.36 -10.36 3.52
N THR A 332 -8.89 -9.20 3.89
CA THR A 332 -8.79 -7.97 3.09
C THR A 332 -7.35 -7.50 2.98
N LEU A 333 -6.58 -7.56 4.07
CA LEU A 333 -5.15 -7.29 4.08
C LEU A 333 -4.41 -8.19 3.08
N ASN A 334 -4.64 -9.51 3.15
CA ASN A 334 -4.00 -10.49 2.27
C ASN A 334 -4.33 -10.23 0.80
N SER A 335 -5.60 -9.94 0.48
CA SER A 335 -6.03 -9.65 -0.89
C SER A 335 -5.25 -8.48 -1.51
N TYR A 336 -5.12 -7.36 -0.80
CA TYR A 336 -4.35 -6.22 -1.30
C TYR A 336 -2.84 -6.47 -1.27
N HIS A 337 -2.33 -7.21 -0.28
CA HIS A 337 -0.93 -7.60 -0.27
C HIS A 337 -0.56 -8.37 -1.54
N TYR A 338 -1.32 -9.40 -1.91
CA TYR A 338 -1.01 -10.22 -3.09
C TYR A 338 -1.10 -9.43 -4.39
N GLN A 339 -2.03 -8.49 -4.52
CA GLN A 339 -2.09 -7.58 -5.67
C GLN A 339 -0.84 -6.69 -5.81
N LEU A 340 -0.23 -6.31 -4.69
CA LEU A 340 0.94 -5.42 -4.66
C LEU A 340 2.28 -6.17 -4.57
N GLN A 341 2.26 -7.47 -4.27
CA GLN A 341 3.46 -8.28 -4.06
C GLN A 341 4.43 -8.26 -5.26
N PRO A 342 3.99 -8.34 -6.53
CA PRO A 342 4.92 -8.24 -7.67
C PRO A 342 5.64 -6.90 -7.72
N LEU A 343 4.93 -5.81 -7.42
CA LEU A 343 5.49 -4.46 -7.39
C LEU A 343 6.53 -4.31 -6.27
N TRP A 344 6.25 -4.84 -5.07
CA TRP A 344 7.20 -4.80 -3.95
C TRP A 344 8.50 -5.56 -4.25
N LYS A 345 8.41 -6.75 -4.86
CA LYS A 345 9.58 -7.50 -5.32
C LYS A 345 10.39 -6.70 -6.34
N GLN A 346 9.71 -6.12 -7.34
CA GLN A 346 10.37 -5.29 -8.35
C GLN A 346 11.09 -4.08 -7.73
N TRP A 347 10.47 -3.39 -6.78
CA TRP A 347 11.06 -2.21 -6.13
C TRP A 347 12.21 -2.60 -5.19
N ALA A 348 12.08 -3.70 -4.45
CA ALA A 348 13.12 -4.23 -3.59
C ALA A 348 14.39 -4.63 -4.37
N GLU A 349 14.31 -4.87 -5.68
CA GLU A 349 15.43 -5.30 -6.53
C GLU A 349 15.89 -4.22 -7.53
N ASN A 350 15.18 -3.10 -7.65
CA ASN A 350 15.47 -2.08 -8.66
C ASN A 350 16.81 -1.37 -8.36
N ALA A 351 17.71 -1.37 -9.34
CA ALA A 351 19.02 -0.73 -9.23
C ALA A 351 18.96 0.80 -9.06
N ALA A 352 17.91 1.45 -9.58
CA ALA A 352 17.75 2.89 -9.48
C ALA A 352 17.20 3.35 -8.12
N LEU A 353 16.61 2.46 -7.32
CA LEU A 353 16.13 2.78 -5.97
C LEU A 353 17.27 2.66 -4.95
N SER A 354 17.29 3.60 -4.00
CA SER A 354 18.31 3.66 -2.95
C SER A 354 18.27 2.42 -2.03
N ALA A 355 19.42 2.05 -1.45
CA ALA A 355 19.51 0.91 -0.54
C ALA A 355 18.59 1.05 0.70
N PRO A 356 18.49 2.22 1.36
CA PRO A 356 17.57 2.42 2.47
C PRO A 356 16.09 2.26 2.07
N PHE A 357 15.70 2.76 0.88
CA PHE A 357 14.34 2.55 0.37
C PHE A 357 14.04 1.07 0.14
N LYS A 358 14.96 0.35 -0.49
CA LYS A 358 14.82 -1.10 -0.72
C LYS A 358 14.70 -1.87 0.58
N ALA A 359 15.48 -1.52 1.60
CA ALA A 359 15.37 -2.10 2.93
C ALA A 359 13.99 -1.83 3.55
N HIS A 360 13.48 -0.59 3.47
CA HIS A 360 12.14 -0.24 3.95
C HIS A 360 11.04 -1.11 3.30
N ILE A 361 11.08 -1.25 1.96
CA ILE A 361 10.12 -2.11 1.24
C ILE A 361 10.26 -3.58 1.65
N ARG A 362 11.48 -4.12 1.75
CA ARG A 362 11.70 -5.52 2.16
C ARG A 362 11.15 -5.79 3.56
N THR A 363 11.51 -4.95 4.53
CA THR A 363 11.07 -5.12 5.92
C THR A 363 9.56 -5.10 6.02
N HIS A 364 8.89 -4.06 5.51
CA HIS A 364 7.46 -3.90 5.76
C HIS A 364 6.57 -4.73 4.84
N ALA A 365 6.94 -4.83 3.56
CA ALA A 365 6.11 -5.45 2.54
C ALA A 365 6.44 -6.92 2.28
N ILE A 366 7.60 -7.43 2.73
CA ILE A 366 8.00 -8.83 2.50
C ILE A 366 8.19 -9.54 3.84
N ASP A 367 9.17 -9.13 4.64
CA ASP A 367 9.57 -9.88 5.85
C ASP A 367 8.46 -9.87 6.91
N ASN A 368 7.91 -8.69 7.21
CA ASN A 368 6.84 -8.56 8.20
C ASN A 368 5.55 -9.27 7.74
N PHE A 369 5.30 -9.39 6.42
CA PHE A 369 4.14 -10.15 5.92
C PHE A 369 4.33 -11.65 6.16
N VAL A 370 5.54 -12.17 5.95
CA VAL A 370 5.88 -13.57 6.27
C VAL A 370 5.69 -13.85 7.76
N GLN A 371 6.16 -12.95 8.63
CA GLN A 371 5.99 -13.09 10.08
C GLN A 371 4.52 -13.07 10.50
N TYR A 372 3.76 -12.08 10.03
CA TYR A 372 2.32 -11.99 10.26
C TYR A 372 1.58 -13.24 9.79
N SER A 373 1.88 -13.70 8.57
CA SER A 373 1.32 -14.90 7.96
C SER A 373 1.53 -16.14 8.83
N ALA A 374 2.77 -16.34 9.30
CA ALA A 374 3.12 -17.44 10.19
C ALA A 374 2.38 -17.35 11.53
N THR A 375 2.24 -16.15 12.09
CA THR A 375 1.48 -15.94 13.34
C THR A 375 -0.01 -16.21 13.19
N MET A 376 -0.63 -15.77 12.10
CA MET A 376 -2.03 -16.06 11.81
C MET A 376 -2.25 -17.58 11.70
N LYS A 377 -1.39 -18.28 10.95
CA LYS A 377 -1.42 -19.74 10.84
C LYS A 377 -1.28 -20.40 12.21
N ALA A 378 -0.30 -19.98 13.02
CA ALA A 378 -0.08 -20.52 14.36
C ALA A 378 -1.29 -20.31 15.30
N HIS A 379 -1.93 -19.14 15.25
CA HIS A 379 -3.13 -18.88 16.05
C HIS A 379 -4.31 -19.77 15.62
N VAL A 380 -4.53 -19.92 14.31
CA VAL A 380 -5.59 -20.79 13.79
C VAL A 380 -5.33 -22.24 14.16
N SER A 381 -4.10 -22.75 13.99
CA SER A 381 -3.74 -24.12 14.37
C SER A 381 -3.95 -24.38 15.85
N LEU A 382 -3.63 -23.41 16.72
CA LEU A 382 -3.89 -23.51 18.15
C LEU A 382 -5.37 -23.79 18.47
N TRP A 383 -6.27 -23.08 17.78
CA TRP A 383 -7.70 -23.24 17.94
C TRP A 383 -8.21 -24.52 17.31
N GLN A 384 -7.71 -24.90 16.14
CA GLN A 384 -8.06 -26.18 15.49
C GLN A 384 -7.74 -27.36 16.42
N ASP A 385 -6.55 -27.36 17.05
CA ASP A 385 -6.14 -28.40 18.00
C ASP A 385 -7.06 -28.44 19.24
N PHE A 386 -7.34 -27.27 19.83
CA PHE A 386 -8.22 -27.17 21.00
C PHE A 386 -9.65 -27.63 20.70
N LEU A 387 -10.23 -27.14 19.61
CA LEU A 387 -11.60 -27.45 19.22
C LEU A 387 -11.73 -28.92 18.79
N GLY A 388 -10.76 -29.45 18.05
CA GLY A 388 -10.71 -30.86 17.67
C GLY A 388 -10.64 -31.79 18.89
N ARG A 389 -9.78 -31.48 19.87
CA ARG A 389 -9.71 -32.22 21.15
C ARG A 389 -11.05 -32.23 21.91
N CYS A 390 -11.83 -31.17 21.78
CA CYS A 390 -13.10 -31.00 22.48
C CYS A 390 -14.33 -31.35 21.63
N ASN A 391 -14.12 -31.86 20.41
CA ASN A 391 -15.16 -32.16 19.42
C ASN A 391 -16.11 -30.97 19.17
N LEU A 392 -15.56 -29.76 19.10
CA LEU A 392 -16.29 -28.52 18.88
C LEU A 392 -16.13 -28.05 17.44
N SER A 393 -17.22 -27.55 16.86
CA SER A 393 -17.14 -26.81 15.60
C SER A 393 -16.77 -25.34 15.85
N PRO A 394 -15.86 -24.77 15.06
CA PRO A 394 -15.58 -23.34 15.03
C PRO A 394 -16.67 -22.50 14.35
N THR A 395 -17.64 -23.12 13.66
CA THR A 395 -18.77 -22.41 13.06
C THR A 395 -19.76 -21.89 14.11
N ALA A 396 -20.70 -21.06 13.66
CA ALA A 396 -21.80 -20.55 14.47
C ALA A 396 -22.45 -21.68 15.32
N PRO A 397 -22.80 -21.42 16.60
CA PRO A 397 -23.48 -22.37 17.48
C PRO A 397 -24.81 -22.90 16.95
#